data_AF-A0A3P8IKC1-F1
#
_entry.id   AF-A0A3P8IKC1-F1
#
_cell.length_a   1.000
_cell.length_b   1.000
_cell.length_c   1.000
_cell.angle_alpha   90.00
_cell.angle_beta   90.00
_cell.angle_gamma   90.00
#
_symmetry.space_group_name_H-M   'P 1'
#
loop_
_entity.id
_entity.type
_entity.pdbx_description
1 polymer ?
#
loop_
_entity_poly.entity_id
_entity_poly.type
_entity_poly.pdbx_seq_one_letter_code
_entity_poly.pdbx_strand_id
1 'polypeptide(L)'
;MKEEETTMEDNWKSIKEALISTCQDVLALKKHHHKEWISIETLDRIKERKNKKTAINNSRIRAEKVQAQAEYMETNKQVKKSIRADKKKYVEELVTTAEKAEREGNMKQLHDTTKKLAGKYSKPERPVKDKEGRPITKIQQQRNGWVEYFEELLNRPAPMNPPDIEAAHTDLPIDVNPPTKE
;
A
#
# COMPACT_ATOMS: atom_id res chain seq x y z
N MET A 1 44.52 -20.44 38.11
CA MET A 1 43.69 -20.25 36.90
C MET A 1 43.96 -18.84 36.43
N LYS A 2 44.42 -18.65 35.18
CA LYS A 2 44.68 -17.30 34.65
C LYS A 2 43.34 -16.70 34.23
N GLU A 3 42.94 -15.61 34.88
CA GLU A 3 41.83 -14.79 34.42
C GLU A 3 42.21 -14.22 33.05
N GLU A 4 41.43 -14.55 32.02
CA GLU A 4 41.56 -13.92 30.71
C GLU A 4 41.14 -12.46 30.87
N GLU A 5 42.09 -11.54 30.78
CA GLU A 5 41.82 -10.10 30.71
C GLU A 5 41.07 -9.79 29.41
N THR A 6 39.75 -9.82 29.47
CA THR A 6 38.88 -9.33 28.40
C THR A 6 39.11 -7.84 28.23
N THR A 7 39.37 -7.38 27.00
CA THR A 7 39.69 -5.97 26.77
C THR A 7 38.46 -5.08 27.01
N MET A 8 38.69 -3.81 27.36
CA MET A 8 37.60 -2.84 27.58
C MET A 8 36.63 -2.75 26.39
N GLU A 9 37.16 -2.92 25.18
CA GLU A 9 36.40 -2.94 23.92
C GLU A 9 35.46 -4.16 23.83
N ASP A 10 35.95 -5.33 24.25
CA ASP A 10 35.18 -6.59 24.26
C ASP A 10 34.04 -6.53 25.28
N ASN A 11 34.32 -5.96 26.47
CA ASN A 11 33.32 -5.74 27.50
C ASN A 11 32.21 -4.79 27.02
N TRP A 12 32.58 -3.70 26.35
CA TRP A 12 31.61 -2.75 25.79
C TRP A 12 30.76 -3.40 24.69
N LYS A 13 31.37 -4.23 23.84
CA LYS A 13 30.68 -4.97 22.79
C LYS A 13 29.68 -5.97 23.36
N SER A 14 30.10 -6.74 24.39
CA SER A 14 29.25 -7.70 25.10
C SER A 14 28.02 -7.03 25.72
N ILE A 15 28.19 -5.88 26.39
CA ILE A 15 27.08 -5.10 26.94
C ILE A 15 26.12 -4.65 25.84
N LYS A 16 26.65 -4.13 24.73
CA LYS A 16 25.82 -3.70 23.59
C LYS A 16 25.00 -4.85 23.00
N GLU A 17 25.62 -6.01 22.80
CA GLU A 17 24.97 -7.19 22.24
C GLU A 17 23.91 -7.74 23.18
N ALA A 18 24.20 -7.84 24.49
CA ALA A 18 23.23 -8.24 25.49
C ALA A 18 22.00 -7.31 25.50
N LEU A 19 22.22 -5.99 25.50
CA LEU A 19 21.13 -5.01 25.51
C LEU A 19 20.27 -5.09 24.25
N ILE A 20 20.89 -5.26 23.08
CA ILE A 20 20.17 -5.45 21.81
C ILE A 20 19.37 -6.75 21.83
N SER A 21 19.94 -7.85 22.32
CA SER A 21 19.27 -9.16 22.40
C SER A 21 18.04 -9.10 23.30
N THR A 22 18.17 -8.54 24.51
CA THR A 22 17.06 -8.43 25.46
C THR A 22 15.94 -7.54 24.90
N CYS A 23 16.29 -6.45 24.22
CA CYS A 23 15.30 -5.60 23.55
C CYS A 23 14.58 -6.35 22.41
N GLN A 24 15.28 -7.19 21.64
CA GLN A 24 14.70 -7.98 20.57
C GLN A 24 13.75 -9.07 21.08
N ASP A 25 14.10 -9.73 22.19
CA ASP A 25 13.27 -10.78 22.81
C ASP A 25 11.99 -10.20 23.42
N VAL A 26 12.10 -9.06 24.11
CA VAL A 26 10.95 -8.45 24.81
C VAL A 26 10.01 -7.72 23.85
N LEU A 27 10.57 -6.96 22.89
CA LEU A 27 9.76 -6.09 22.03
C LEU A 27 9.43 -6.70 20.66
N ALA A 28 10.01 -7.86 20.35
CA ALA A 28 10.10 -8.43 19.02
C ALA A 28 10.78 -7.48 18.01
N LEU A 29 11.41 -8.03 16.98
CA LEU A 29 11.87 -7.21 15.87
C LEU A 29 10.65 -6.64 15.14
N LYS A 30 10.54 -5.30 15.12
CA LYS A 30 9.57 -4.60 14.29
C LYS A 30 9.81 -5.02 12.84
N LYS A 31 8.95 -5.91 12.32
CA LYS A 31 9.05 -6.40 10.96
C LYS A 31 8.81 -5.22 10.04
N HIS A 32 9.90 -4.67 9.51
CA HIS A 32 9.81 -3.71 8.44
C HIS A 32 9.38 -4.47 7.19
N HIS A 33 8.08 -4.44 6.93
CA HIS A 33 7.55 -4.80 5.64
C HIS A 33 8.16 -3.83 4.63
N HIS A 34 9.11 -4.34 3.84
CA HIS A 34 9.51 -3.64 2.64
C HIS A 34 8.29 -3.57 1.73
N LYS A 35 8.22 -2.51 0.93
CA LYS A 35 7.13 -2.38 -0.04
C LYS A 35 7.17 -3.60 -0.95
N GLU A 36 6.00 -4.15 -1.27
CA GLU A 36 5.86 -5.37 -2.08
C GLU A 36 6.64 -5.33 -3.40
N TRP A 37 6.86 -4.13 -3.95
CA TRP A 37 7.55 -3.93 -5.23
C TRP A 37 9.07 -3.89 -5.14
N ILE A 38 9.68 -3.82 -3.94
CA ILE A 38 11.14 -3.77 -3.82
C ILE A 38 11.71 -5.19 -3.87
N SER A 39 12.61 -5.44 -4.82
CA SER A 39 13.24 -6.76 -4.97
C SER A 39 14.29 -7.03 -3.88
N ILE A 40 14.55 -8.31 -3.64
CA ILE A 40 15.62 -8.77 -2.73
C ILE A 40 16.98 -8.27 -3.23
N GLU A 41 17.23 -8.31 -4.55
CA GLU A 41 18.47 -7.80 -5.14
C GLU A 41 18.69 -6.30 -4.82
N THR A 42 17.65 -5.47 -4.92
CA THR A 42 17.73 -4.05 -4.52
C THR A 42 18.03 -3.89 -3.04
N LEU A 43 17.50 -4.75 -2.16
CA LEU A 43 17.80 -4.72 -0.73
C LEU A 43 19.27 -5.06 -0.45
N ASP A 44 19.82 -6.06 -1.14
CA ASP A 44 21.24 -6.41 -1.04
C ASP A 44 22.14 -5.28 -1.51
N ARG A 45 21.81 -4.62 -2.62
CA ARG A 45 22.52 -3.41 -3.10
C ARG A 45 22.46 -2.27 -2.09
N ILE A 46 21.34 -2.08 -1.39
CA ILE A 46 21.22 -1.08 -0.32
C ILE A 46 22.16 -1.41 0.84
N LYS A 47 22.26 -2.70 1.20
CA LYS A 47 23.18 -3.18 2.25
C LYS A 47 24.64 -2.94 1.83
N GLU A 48 25.00 -3.27 0.60
CA GLU A 48 26.34 -3.04 0.04
C GLU A 48 26.71 -1.54 0.07
N ARG A 49 25.79 -0.67 -0.37
CA ARG A 49 25.98 0.79 -0.30
C ARG A 49 26.24 1.27 1.13
N LYS A 50 25.56 0.69 2.14
CA LYS A 50 25.82 1.01 3.56
C LYS A 50 27.23 0.61 3.97
N ASN A 51 27.69 -0.58 3.56
CA ASN A 51 29.06 -1.03 3.84
C ASN A 51 30.10 -0.11 3.21
N LYS A 52 29.90 0.33 1.95
CA LYS A 52 30.76 1.32 1.29
C LYS A 52 30.77 2.67 2.01
N LYS A 53 29.64 3.09 2.60
CA LYS A 53 29.57 4.28 3.45
C LYS A 53 30.42 4.13 4.71
N THR A 54 30.40 2.96 5.34
CA THR A 54 31.24 2.65 6.50
C THR A 54 32.73 2.70 6.14
N ALA A 55 33.12 2.19 4.96
CA ALA A 55 34.50 2.27 4.47
C ALA A 55 34.99 3.73 4.35
N ILE A 56 34.15 4.65 3.87
CA ILE A 56 34.47 6.09 3.83
C ILE A 56 34.69 6.67 5.23
N ASN A 57 33.86 6.28 6.20
CA ASN A 57 33.96 6.81 7.56
C ASN A 57 35.22 6.31 8.27
N ASN A 58 35.65 5.09 7.96
CA ASN A 58 36.84 4.46 8.55
C ASN A 58 38.15 4.83 7.82
N SER A 59 38.08 5.40 6.61
CA SER A 59 39.27 5.79 5.85
C SER A 59 40.08 6.85 6.60
N ARG A 60 41.38 6.59 6.78
CA ARG A 60 42.30 7.45 7.52
C ARG A 60 43.10 8.35 6.59
N ILE A 61 43.42 7.88 5.39
CA ILE A 61 44.25 8.58 4.42
C ILE A 61 43.36 9.26 3.37
N ARG A 62 43.77 10.46 2.92
CA ARG A 62 43.00 11.27 1.96
C ARG A 62 42.78 10.56 0.62
N ALA A 63 43.78 9.82 0.12
CA ALA A 63 43.68 9.06 -1.13
C ALA A 63 42.66 7.92 -1.05
N GLU A 64 42.72 7.11 0.01
CA GLU A 64 41.76 6.02 0.28
C GLU A 64 40.33 6.56 0.40
N LYS A 65 40.17 7.72 1.05
CA LYS A 65 38.87 8.38 1.17
C LYS A 65 38.28 8.78 -0.18
N VAL A 66 39.10 9.30 -1.10
CA VAL A 66 38.69 9.65 -2.46
C VAL A 66 38.25 8.41 -3.24
N GLN A 67 39.00 7.32 -3.14
CA GLN A 67 38.64 6.04 -3.78
C GLN A 67 37.32 5.48 -3.21
N ALA A 68 37.20 5.40 -1.88
CA ALA A 68 35.99 4.92 -1.23
C ALA A 68 34.76 5.79 -1.56
N GLN A 69 34.93 7.10 -1.72
CA GLN A 69 33.89 8.01 -2.18
C GLN A 69 33.45 7.72 -3.62
N ALA A 70 34.40 7.44 -4.53
CA ALA A 70 34.10 7.08 -5.91
C ALA A 70 33.29 5.77 -5.97
N GLU A 71 33.69 4.74 -5.23
CA GLU A 71 32.97 3.46 -5.13
C GLU A 71 31.56 3.63 -4.53
N TYR A 72 31.41 4.44 -3.49
CA TYR A 72 30.10 4.77 -2.93
C TYR A 72 29.20 5.50 -3.93
N MET A 73 29.76 6.43 -4.71
CA MET A 73 29.00 7.15 -5.74
C MET A 73 28.43 6.19 -6.79
N GLU A 74 29.25 5.27 -7.29
CA GLU A 74 28.81 4.30 -8.29
C GLU A 74 27.76 3.33 -7.72
N THR A 75 28.01 2.76 -6.54
CA THR A 75 27.03 1.88 -5.88
C THR A 75 25.72 2.60 -5.55
N ASN A 76 25.76 3.86 -5.10
CA ASN A 76 24.57 4.66 -4.87
C ASN A 76 23.79 4.97 -6.16
N LYS A 77 24.49 5.15 -7.29
CA LYS A 77 23.86 5.30 -8.62
C LYS A 77 23.16 4.00 -9.03
N GLN A 78 23.79 2.85 -8.80
CA GLN A 78 23.20 1.55 -9.10
C GLN A 78 21.96 1.26 -8.24
N VAL A 79 21.99 1.55 -6.94
CA VAL A 79 20.82 1.46 -6.05
C VAL A 79 19.66 2.34 -6.57
N LYS A 80 19.95 3.58 -6.98
CA LYS A 80 18.92 4.46 -7.57
C LYS A 80 18.33 3.88 -8.86
N LYS A 81 19.15 3.24 -9.70
CA LYS A 81 18.70 2.59 -10.93
C LYS A 81 17.83 1.36 -10.62
N SER A 82 18.25 0.49 -9.69
CA SER A 82 17.51 -0.73 -9.35
C SER A 82 16.15 -0.41 -8.73
N ILE A 83 16.07 0.59 -7.82
CA ILE A 83 14.80 1.07 -7.26
C ILE A 83 13.84 1.55 -8.35
N ARG A 84 14.34 2.26 -9.37
CA ARG A 84 13.51 2.72 -10.50
C ARG A 84 13.04 1.56 -11.36
N ALA A 85 13.92 0.59 -11.63
CA ALA A 85 13.61 -0.60 -12.40
C ALA A 85 12.54 -1.46 -11.70
N ASP A 86 12.73 -1.74 -10.41
CA ASP A 86 11.76 -2.46 -9.58
C ASP A 86 10.38 -1.79 -9.60
N LYS A 87 10.34 -0.47 -9.41
CA LYS A 87 9.08 0.28 -9.45
C LYS A 87 8.41 0.19 -10.83
N LYS A 88 9.18 0.30 -11.91
CA LYS A 88 8.67 0.21 -13.29
C LYS A 88 8.09 -1.19 -13.54
N LYS A 89 8.84 -2.24 -13.20
CA LYS A 89 8.42 -3.63 -13.32
C LYS A 89 7.12 -3.90 -12.58
N TYR A 90 7.01 -3.44 -11.33
CA TYR A 90 5.79 -3.60 -10.54
C TYR A 90 4.57 -2.90 -11.17
N VAL A 91 4.74 -1.70 -11.71
CA VAL A 91 3.66 -0.99 -12.40
C VAL A 91 3.24 -1.75 -13.67
N GLU A 92 4.19 -2.26 -14.45
CA GLU A 92 3.92 -3.09 -15.63
C GLU A 92 3.17 -4.39 -15.29
N GLU A 93 3.56 -5.06 -14.20
CA GLU A 93 2.85 -6.24 -13.68
C GLU A 93 1.41 -5.92 -13.26
N LEU A 94 1.18 -4.77 -12.62
CA LEU A 94 -0.18 -4.33 -12.28
C LEU A 94 -1.01 -4.01 -13.54
N VAL A 95 -0.44 -3.34 -14.53
CA VAL A 95 -1.14 -3.02 -15.78
C VAL A 95 -1.54 -4.28 -16.53
N THR A 96 -0.60 -5.22 -16.71
CA THR A 96 -0.88 -6.52 -17.36
C THR A 96 -1.93 -7.34 -16.60
N THR A 97 -1.94 -7.26 -15.27
CA THR A 97 -2.98 -7.89 -14.43
C THR A 97 -4.35 -7.24 -14.64
N ALA A 98 -4.41 -5.91 -14.77
CA ALA A 98 -5.66 -5.20 -15.05
C ALA A 98 -6.22 -5.56 -16.43
N GLU A 99 -5.38 -5.56 -17.47
CA GLU A 99 -5.77 -5.95 -18.84
C GLU A 99 -6.33 -7.38 -18.88
N LYS A 100 -5.68 -8.31 -18.16
CA LYS A 100 -6.16 -9.69 -18.05
C LYS A 100 -7.53 -9.76 -17.36
N ALA A 101 -7.71 -9.03 -16.26
CA ALA A 101 -8.96 -8.99 -15.52
C ALA A 101 -10.12 -8.42 -16.37
N GLU A 102 -9.84 -7.43 -17.21
CA GLU A 102 -10.81 -6.88 -18.18
C GLU A 102 -11.26 -7.94 -19.18
N ARG A 103 -10.29 -8.65 -19.81
CA ARG A 103 -10.58 -9.72 -20.78
C ARG A 103 -11.38 -10.86 -20.19
N GLU A 104 -11.16 -11.17 -18.91
CA GLU A 104 -11.87 -12.22 -18.16
C GLU A 104 -13.20 -11.76 -17.57
N GLY A 105 -13.55 -10.47 -17.67
CA GLY A 105 -14.75 -9.89 -17.04
C GLY A 105 -14.69 -9.83 -15.51
N ASN A 106 -13.51 -9.99 -14.91
CA ASN A 106 -13.31 -9.95 -13.46
C ASN A 106 -13.25 -8.49 -12.96
N MET A 107 -14.42 -7.86 -12.87
CA MET A 107 -14.57 -6.45 -12.48
C MET A 107 -14.00 -6.12 -11.11
N LYS A 108 -14.06 -7.06 -10.16
CA LYS A 108 -13.50 -6.87 -8.81
C LYS A 108 -11.99 -6.68 -8.87
N GLN A 109 -11.28 -7.59 -9.56
CA GLN A 109 -9.82 -7.53 -9.67
C GLN A 109 -9.36 -6.33 -10.49
N LEU A 110 -10.11 -5.97 -11.55
CA LEU A 110 -9.86 -4.75 -12.33
C LEU A 110 -9.91 -3.49 -11.44
N HIS A 111 -10.98 -3.35 -10.65
CA HIS A 111 -11.16 -2.22 -9.74
C HIS A 111 -10.05 -2.16 -8.67
N ASP A 112 -9.75 -3.28 -8.02
CA ASP A 112 -8.72 -3.35 -6.98
C ASP A 112 -7.32 -2.99 -7.53
N THR A 113 -6.99 -3.49 -8.72
CA THR A 113 -5.71 -3.20 -9.40
C THR A 113 -5.61 -1.74 -9.82
N THR A 114 -6.70 -1.18 -10.37
CA THR A 114 -6.78 0.25 -10.73
C THR A 114 -6.63 1.14 -9.50
N LYS A 115 -7.24 0.75 -8.38
CA LYS A 115 -7.11 1.44 -7.09
C LYS A 115 -5.67 1.42 -6.57
N LYS A 116 -4.95 0.30 -6.72
CA LYS A 116 -3.52 0.18 -6.39
C LYS A 116 -2.66 1.08 -7.28
N LEU A 117 -2.91 1.11 -8.60
CA LEU A 117 -2.19 1.95 -9.57
C LEU A 117 -2.37 3.45 -9.32
N ALA A 118 -3.60 3.87 -8.97
CA ALA A 118 -3.91 5.28 -8.76
C ALA A 118 -3.11 5.91 -7.60
N GLY A 119 -2.59 5.11 -6.66
CA GLY A 119 -1.76 5.58 -5.54
C GLY A 119 -2.44 6.60 -4.62
N LYS A 120 -3.72 6.90 -4.84
CA LYS A 120 -4.48 7.87 -4.05
C LYS A 120 -4.70 7.29 -2.67
N TYR A 121 -4.56 8.15 -1.66
CA TYR A 121 -4.94 7.87 -0.28
C TYR A 121 -6.39 7.40 -0.28
N SER A 122 -6.61 6.09 -0.26
CA SER A 122 -7.91 5.53 0.05
C SER A 122 -8.16 5.95 1.49
N LYS A 123 -9.17 6.78 1.73
CA LYS A 123 -9.75 6.82 3.07
C LYS A 123 -10.02 5.35 3.45
N PRO A 124 -9.73 4.91 4.68
CA PRO A 124 -10.24 3.62 5.11
C PRO A 124 -11.73 3.59 4.82
N GLU A 125 -12.21 2.45 4.33
CA GLU A 125 -13.62 2.25 4.02
C GLU A 125 -14.43 2.73 5.21
N ARG A 126 -15.35 3.69 4.99
CA ARG A 126 -16.16 4.20 6.09
C ARG A 126 -16.91 3.00 6.67
N PRO A 127 -16.85 2.74 7.97
CA PRO A 127 -17.60 1.64 8.56
C PRO A 127 -19.06 1.78 8.16
N VAL A 128 -19.62 0.71 7.60
CA VAL A 128 -21.06 0.61 7.34
C VAL A 128 -21.77 0.85 8.67
N LYS A 129 -22.76 1.74 8.71
CA LYS A 129 -23.51 2.06 9.93
C LYS A 129 -24.79 1.25 9.98
N ASP A 130 -25.21 0.85 11.17
CA ASP A 130 -26.54 0.28 11.42
C ASP A 130 -27.63 1.37 11.31
N LYS A 131 -28.90 0.97 11.44
CA LYS A 131 -30.07 1.86 11.37
C LYS A 131 -30.04 2.95 12.46
N GLU A 132 -29.33 2.69 13.57
CA GLU A 132 -29.12 3.62 14.69
C GLU A 132 -27.87 4.51 14.49
N GLY A 133 -27.18 4.40 13.35
CA GLY A 133 -26.03 5.22 12.99
C GLY A 133 -24.70 4.78 13.63
N ARG A 134 -24.66 3.63 14.29
CA ARG A 134 -23.47 3.07 14.94
C ARG A 134 -22.62 2.28 13.93
N PRO A 135 -21.29 2.39 13.99
CA PRO A 135 -20.40 1.70 13.05
C PRO A 135 -20.37 0.18 13.27
N ILE A 136 -20.60 -0.59 12.20
CA ILE A 136 -20.53 -2.04 12.18
C ILE A 136 -19.09 -2.48 11.87
N THR A 137 -18.43 -3.08 12.85
CA THR A 137 -17.00 -3.44 12.79
C THR A 137 -16.73 -4.89 12.39
N LYS A 138 -17.74 -5.78 12.45
CA LYS A 138 -17.63 -7.21 12.10
C LYS A 138 -18.23 -7.52 10.73
N ILE A 139 -17.50 -8.28 9.90
CA ILE A 139 -17.91 -8.66 8.53
C ILE A 139 -19.26 -9.41 8.52
N GLN A 140 -19.48 -10.31 9.47
CA GLN A 140 -20.75 -11.05 9.62
C GLN A 140 -21.93 -10.10 9.84
N GLN A 141 -21.74 -9.08 10.68
CA GLN A 141 -22.79 -8.11 11.01
C GLN A 141 -23.07 -7.16 9.84
N GLN A 142 -22.06 -6.82 9.02
CA GLN A 142 -22.27 -6.08 7.77
C GLN A 142 -23.12 -6.90 6.78
N ARG A 143 -22.84 -8.20 6.63
CA ARG A 143 -23.65 -9.08 5.77
C ARG A 143 -25.09 -9.17 6.22
N ASN A 144 -25.33 -9.31 7.53
CA ASN A 144 -26.68 -9.34 8.08
C ASN A 144 -27.40 -8.00 7.84
N GLY A 145 -26.72 -6.87 8.03
CA GLY A 145 -27.28 -5.56 7.70
C GLY A 145 -27.65 -5.40 6.21
N TRP A 146 -26.83 -5.94 5.29
CA TRP A 146 -27.18 -5.98 3.87
C TRP A 146 -28.38 -6.87 3.59
N VAL A 147 -28.48 -8.04 4.23
CA VAL A 147 -29.64 -8.94 4.09
C VAL A 147 -30.91 -8.22 4.54
N GLU A 148 -30.92 -7.61 5.72
CA GLU A 148 -32.06 -6.86 6.24
C GLU A 148 -32.45 -5.68 5.34
N TYR A 149 -31.46 -4.92 4.84
CA TYR A 149 -31.72 -3.79 3.95
C TYR A 149 -32.36 -4.22 2.62
N PHE A 150 -31.83 -5.28 2.00
CA PHE A 150 -32.39 -5.80 0.75
C PHE A 150 -33.73 -6.49 0.97
N GLU A 151 -33.94 -7.15 2.10
CA GLU A 151 -35.21 -7.75 2.47
C GLU A 151 -36.30 -6.69 2.65
N GLU A 152 -35.99 -5.58 3.32
CA GLU A 152 -36.90 -4.44 3.48
C GLU A 152 -37.20 -3.74 2.14
N LEU A 153 -36.18 -3.56 1.30
CA LEU A 153 -36.32 -2.88 0.01
C LEU A 153 -37.11 -3.71 -1.01
N LEU A 154 -36.80 -5.01 -1.12
CA LEU A 154 -37.36 -5.89 -2.15
C LEU A 154 -38.70 -6.51 -1.75
N ASN A 155 -38.97 -6.64 -0.45
CA ASN A 155 -40.23 -7.22 0.05
C ASN A 155 -41.18 -6.15 0.64
N ARG A 156 -41.01 -4.88 0.27
CA ARG A 156 -41.91 -3.81 0.71
C ARG A 156 -43.34 -4.11 0.22
N PRO A 157 -44.34 -4.22 1.11
CA PRO A 157 -45.72 -4.39 0.68
C PRO A 157 -46.19 -3.17 -0.11
N ALA A 158 -47.11 -3.38 -1.04
CA ALA A 158 -47.70 -2.30 -1.82
C ALA A 158 -48.22 -1.20 -0.87
N PRO A 159 -47.86 0.08 -1.08
CA PRO A 159 -48.30 1.16 -0.22
C PRO A 159 -49.83 1.16 -0.13
N MET A 160 -50.36 1.22 1.10
CA MET A 160 -51.78 1.06 1.39
C MET A 160 -52.63 2.20 0.82
N ASN A 161 -52.01 3.37 0.64
CA ASN A 161 -52.59 4.48 -0.08
C ASN A 161 -52.04 4.46 -1.51
N PRO A 162 -52.91 4.55 -2.54
CA PRO A 162 -52.43 4.81 -3.89
C PRO A 162 -51.57 6.08 -3.86
N PRO A 163 -50.45 6.13 -4.60
CA PRO A 163 -49.68 7.37 -4.71
C PRO A 163 -50.61 8.45 -5.24
N ASP A 164 -50.63 9.60 -4.56
CA ASP A 164 -51.35 10.79 -5.04
C ASP A 164 -50.54 11.37 -6.19
N ILE A 165 -50.76 10.80 -7.38
CA ILE A 165 -50.16 11.25 -8.63
C ILE A 165 -51.05 12.38 -9.12
N GLU A 166 -50.63 13.63 -8.89
CA GLU A 166 -51.21 14.76 -9.61
C GLU A 166 -51.16 14.43 -11.11
N ALA A 167 -52.32 14.42 -11.75
CA ALA A 167 -52.40 14.20 -13.18
C ALA A 167 -51.51 15.23 -13.88
N ALA A 168 -50.64 14.76 -14.77
CA ALA A 168 -49.75 15.64 -15.52
C ALA A 168 -50.60 16.74 -16.19
N HIS A 169 -50.39 17.98 -15.76
CA HIS A 169 -51.03 19.14 -16.36
C HIS A 169 -50.44 19.36 -17.75
N THR A 170 -51.14 18.82 -18.75
CA THR A 170 -51.04 19.14 -20.17
C THR A 170 -49.67 18.85 -20.79
N ASP A 171 -49.66 18.15 -21.94
CA ASP A 171 -48.45 17.99 -22.73
C ASP A 171 -47.81 19.36 -23.00
N LEU A 172 -46.61 19.57 -22.45
CA LEU A 172 -45.79 20.71 -22.81
C LEU A 172 -45.58 20.66 -24.33
N PRO A 173 -45.77 21.76 -25.07
CA PRO A 173 -45.59 21.77 -26.52
C PRO A 173 -44.11 21.51 -26.82
N ILE A 174 -43.78 20.25 -27.04
CA ILE A 174 -42.48 19.83 -27.54
C ILE A 174 -42.51 20.13 -29.04
N ASP A 175 -41.68 21.06 -29.47
CA ASP A 175 -41.45 21.30 -30.89
C ASP A 175 -40.75 20.07 -31.48
N VAL A 176 -41.52 19.26 -32.21
CA VAL A 176 -41.06 18.06 -32.91
C VAL A 176 -40.50 18.38 -34.30
N ASN A 177 -40.34 19.66 -34.66
CA ASN A 177 -39.79 20.01 -35.95
C ASN A 177 -38.29 19.61 -36.05
N PRO A 178 -37.86 19.07 -37.21
CA PRO A 178 -36.46 18.77 -37.44
C PRO A 178 -35.60 20.04 -37.30
N PRO A 179 -34.42 19.98 -36.65
CA PRO A 179 -33.53 21.13 -36.57
C PRO A 179 -33.14 21.60 -37.98
N THR A 180 -33.47 22.85 -38.31
CA THR A 180 -33.04 23.46 -39.56
C THR A 180 -31.53 23.68 -39.50
N LYS A 181 -30.81 23.12 -40.47
CA LYS A 181 -29.36 23.32 -40.60
C LYS A 181 -29.08 24.73 -41.15
N GLU A 182 -28.20 25.47 -40.48
CA GLU A 182 -27.48 26.61 -41.08
C GLU A 182 -26.41 26.12 -42.07
#